data_AF-V9IHQ1-F1
#
_entry.id   AF-V9IHQ1-F1
#
_cell.length_a   1.000
_cell.length_b   1.000
_cell.length_c   1.000
_cell.angle_alpha   90.00
_cell.angle_beta   90.00
_cell.angle_gamma   90.00
#
_symmetry.space_group_name_H-M   'P 1'
#
loop_
_entity.id
_entity.type
_entity.pdbx_description
1 polymer ?
#
loop_
_entity_poly.entity_id
_entity_poly.type
_entity_poly.pdbx_seq_one_letter_code
_entity_poly.pdbx_strand_id
1 'polypeptide(L)'
;MEENEVIFEIYKIGDRFIGLTSDKFDVSLALDGERVMIKAFEDYRYSVRGLCGNFDHDSTNDFMGPKNCLFRKPEHFIASYALINNQCEGDSLNVAKSLQDHDCIRQEKTRQSNVISDSESGRSDTEMSTWGHQKC
;
A
#
# COMPACT_ATOMS: atom_id res chain seq x y z
N MET A 1 20.65 2.97 33.95
CA MET A 1 21.05 4.20 33.23
C MET A 1 20.35 4.10 31.89
N GLU A 2 19.27 4.87 31.69
CA GLU A 2 18.73 5.05 30.35
C GLU A 2 19.72 5.95 29.62
N GLU A 3 20.50 5.34 28.73
CA GLU A 3 21.42 6.08 27.89
C GLU A 3 20.61 6.97 26.95
N ASN A 4 21.12 8.17 26.68
CA ASN A 4 20.53 9.12 25.75
C ASN A 4 20.54 8.52 24.33
N GLU A 5 19.58 7.65 24.04
CA GLU A 5 19.46 6.98 22.75
C GLU A 5 19.09 8.03 21.70
N VAL A 6 20.03 8.29 20.78
CA VAL A 6 19.78 9.19 19.66
C VAL A 6 18.88 8.46 18.67
N ILE A 7 17.64 8.93 18.55
CA ILE A 7 16.65 8.33 17.65
C ILE A 7 16.81 8.87 16.22
N PHE A 8 17.15 10.15 16.09
CA PHE A 8 17.36 10.81 14.81
C PHE A 8 18.53 11.79 14.89
N GLU A 9 19.28 11.87 13.81
CA GLU A 9 20.32 12.89 13.60
C GLU A 9 19.90 13.80 12.44
N ILE A 10 20.12 15.11 12.63
CA ILE A 10 19.87 16.13 11.61
C ILE A 10 21.19 16.82 11.30
N TYR A 11 21.59 16.84 10.03
CA TYR A 11 22.87 17.38 9.62
C TYR A 11 22.79 18.04 8.24
N LYS A 12 23.80 18.86 7.91
CA LYS A 12 23.91 19.51 6.62
C LYS A 12 24.63 18.59 5.63
N ILE A 13 24.10 18.42 4.42
CA ILE A 13 24.75 17.71 3.31
C ILE A 13 25.19 18.75 2.28
N GLY A 14 26.50 19.00 2.21
CA GLY A 14 27.05 20.08 1.38
C GLY A 14 26.46 21.44 1.79
N ASP A 15 26.15 22.30 0.82
CA ASP A 15 25.64 23.64 1.10
C ASP A 15 24.13 23.81 1.00
N ARG A 16 23.42 22.84 0.41
CA ARG A 16 22.03 23.02 -0.02
C ARG A 16 21.04 22.04 0.63
N PHE A 17 21.52 20.91 1.12
CA PHE A 17 20.65 19.85 1.61
C PHE A 17 20.71 19.72 3.12
N ILE A 18 19.57 19.38 3.73
CA ILE A 18 19.47 18.92 5.11
C ILE A 18 19.21 17.41 5.06
N GLY A 19 20.05 16.65 5.74
CA GLY A 19 19.89 15.22 5.98
C GLY A 19 19.21 14.98 7.32
N LEU A 20 18.30 14.00 7.36
CA LEU A 20 17.76 13.42 8.58
C LEU A 20 17.92 11.90 8.49
N THR A 21 18.56 11.28 9.47
CA THR A 21 18.76 9.81 9.49
C THR A 21 18.33 9.22 10.82
N SER A 22 17.82 7.99 10.78
CA SER A 22 17.60 7.15 11.94
C SER A 22 18.15 5.77 11.69
N ASP A 23 19.19 5.41 12.43
CA ASP A 23 19.74 4.06 12.41
C ASP A 23 18.82 3.09 13.16
N LYS A 24 18.01 3.58 14.11
CA LYS A 24 17.02 2.77 14.83
C LYS A 24 15.87 2.30 13.94
N PHE A 25 15.44 3.16 13.01
CA PHE A 25 14.32 2.88 12.12
C PHE A 25 14.75 2.61 10.69
N ASP A 26 16.05 2.62 10.38
CA ASP A 26 16.59 2.42 9.04
C ASP A 26 15.90 3.28 7.95
N VAL A 27 15.65 4.55 8.27
CA VAL A 27 15.04 5.54 7.39
C VAL A 27 15.93 6.78 7.32
N SER A 28 16.09 7.31 6.11
CA SER A 28 16.81 8.57 5.86
C SER A 28 16.05 9.48 4.91
N LEU A 29 16.14 10.78 5.15
CA LEU A 29 15.57 11.84 4.33
C LEU A 29 16.66 12.81 3.90
N ALA A 30 16.52 13.34 2.68
CA ALA A 30 17.28 14.49 2.20
C ALA A 30 16.33 15.54 1.66
N LEU A 31 16.48 16.79 2.11
CA LEU A 31 15.61 17.91 1.74
C LEU A 31 16.44 19.08 1.22
N ASP A 32 15.99 19.75 0.14
CA ASP A 32 16.61 20.99 -0.39
C ASP A 32 15.76 22.24 -0.20
N GLY A 33 14.63 22.12 0.51
CA GLY A 33 13.62 23.18 0.69
C GLY A 33 12.48 23.16 -0.34
N GLU A 34 12.63 22.42 -1.45
CA GLU A 34 11.61 22.23 -2.49
C GLU A 34 11.20 20.75 -2.64
N ARG A 35 12.17 19.86 -2.52
CA ARG A 35 12.09 18.42 -2.76
C ARG A 35 12.46 17.67 -1.51
N VAL A 36 11.85 16.50 -1.35
CA VAL A 36 12.20 15.51 -0.34
C VAL A 36 12.52 14.19 -1.04
N MET A 37 13.65 13.60 -0.69
CA MET A 37 13.98 12.22 -1.02
C MET A 37 13.87 11.40 0.25
N ILE A 38 13.12 10.31 0.20
CA ILE A 38 12.95 9.37 1.31
C ILE A 38 13.62 8.06 0.90
N LYS A 39 14.47 7.52 1.76
CA LYS A 39 15.04 6.19 1.62
C LYS A 39 14.67 5.37 2.85
N ALA A 40 13.99 4.27 2.62
CA ALA A 40 13.67 3.26 3.61
C ALA A 40 14.45 1.97 3.30
N PHE A 41 14.80 1.22 4.34
CA PHE A 41 15.47 -0.07 4.19
C PHE A 41 14.51 -1.19 3.83
N GLU A 42 15.04 -2.36 3.44
CA GLU A 42 14.25 -3.46 2.87
C GLU A 42 13.20 -4.03 3.83
N ASP A 43 13.34 -3.83 5.15
CA ASP A 43 12.33 -4.22 6.15
C ASP A 43 10.97 -3.52 5.94
N TYR A 44 10.96 -2.40 5.22
CA TYR A 44 9.73 -1.69 4.83
C TYR A 44 9.07 -2.22 3.56
N ARG A 45 9.66 -3.23 2.91
CA ARG A 45 9.13 -3.82 1.68
C ARG A 45 7.75 -4.43 1.96
N TYR A 46 6.81 -4.19 1.05
CA TYR A 46 5.39 -4.59 1.18
C TYR A 46 4.62 -3.99 2.38
N SER A 47 5.24 -3.13 3.20
CA SER A 47 4.61 -2.58 4.42
C SER A 47 4.36 -1.07 4.36
N VAL A 48 4.84 -0.41 3.30
CA VAL A 48 4.60 1.02 3.06
C VAL A 48 3.51 1.24 2.03
N ARG A 49 2.90 2.42 2.09
CA ARG A 49 1.97 2.95 1.09
C ARG A 49 2.08 4.47 1.05
N GLY A 50 1.76 5.04 -0.10
CA GLY A 50 1.69 6.47 -0.27
C GLY A 50 1.88 6.85 -1.73
N LEU A 51 2.11 8.14 -1.97
CA LEU A 51 2.40 8.68 -3.29
C LEU A 51 3.70 8.11 -3.91
N CYS A 52 4.59 7.54 -3.08
CA CYS A 52 5.81 6.85 -3.52
C CYS A 52 5.61 5.35 -3.81
N GLY A 53 4.37 4.88 -3.93
CA GLY A 53 4.06 3.48 -4.21
C GLY A 53 3.93 2.61 -2.96
N ASN A 54 4.07 1.30 -3.14
CA ASN A 54 3.91 0.29 -2.08
C ASN A 54 5.21 -0.49 -1.76
N PHE A 55 6.31 -0.16 -2.46
CA PHE A 55 7.64 -0.74 -2.28
C PHE A 55 7.67 -2.27 -2.34
N ASP A 56 7.07 -2.88 -3.36
CA ASP A 56 7.08 -4.33 -3.56
C ASP A 56 7.95 -4.82 -4.73
N HIS A 57 8.63 -3.89 -5.44
CA HIS A 57 9.34 -4.08 -6.71
C HIS A 57 8.45 -4.28 -7.96
N ASP A 58 7.14 -4.07 -7.85
CA ASP A 58 6.19 -4.11 -8.96
C ASP A 58 5.59 -2.72 -9.22
N SER A 59 6.28 -1.97 -10.10
CA SER A 59 5.81 -0.64 -10.51
C SER A 59 4.42 -0.61 -11.17
N THR A 60 3.89 -1.76 -11.61
CA THR A 60 2.58 -1.81 -12.25
C THR A 60 1.44 -1.59 -11.26
N ASN A 61 1.71 -1.72 -9.96
CA ASN A 61 0.71 -1.61 -8.91
C ASN A 61 0.94 -0.43 -7.94
N ASP A 62 1.94 0.42 -8.20
CA ASP A 62 2.32 1.54 -7.33
C ASP A 62 1.21 2.57 -7.15
N PHE A 63 0.23 2.63 -8.06
CA PHE A 63 -0.97 3.46 -7.90
C PHE A 63 -2.03 2.83 -6.97
N MET A 64 -1.58 2.11 -5.94
CA MET A 64 -2.44 1.54 -4.91
C MET A 64 -2.81 2.60 -3.88
N GLY A 65 -4.09 2.98 -3.85
CA GLY A 65 -4.61 3.94 -2.89
C GLY A 65 -4.75 3.40 -1.46
N PRO A 66 -5.11 4.26 -0.50
CA PRO A 66 -5.15 3.92 0.93
C PRO A 66 -6.15 2.81 1.29
N LYS A 67 -7.15 2.57 0.45
CA LYS A 67 -8.18 1.52 0.62
C LYS A 67 -7.84 0.20 -0.10
N ASN A 68 -6.57 -0.05 -0.44
CA ASN A 68 -6.11 -1.23 -1.21
C ASN A 68 -6.75 -1.30 -2.61
N CYS A 69 -7.00 -0.14 -3.20
CA CYS A 69 -7.66 -0.04 -4.49
C CYS A 69 -6.67 0.51 -5.51
N LEU A 70 -6.47 -0.22 -6.61
CA LEU A 70 -5.53 0.15 -7.66
C LEU A 70 -6.20 1.12 -8.64
N PHE A 71 -5.63 2.30 -8.78
CA PHE A 71 -6.09 3.31 -9.73
C PHE A 71 -5.30 3.20 -11.04
N ARG A 72 -5.99 3.40 -12.17
CA ARG A 72 -5.35 3.45 -13.51
C ARG A 72 -4.96 4.86 -13.93
N LYS A 73 -5.62 5.86 -13.34
CA LYS A 73 -5.42 7.28 -13.65
C LYS A 73 -4.57 7.91 -12.55
N PRO A 74 -3.42 8.55 -12.88
CA PRO A 74 -2.60 9.24 -11.90
C PRO A 74 -3.37 10.28 -11.09
N GLU A 75 -4.31 11.00 -11.71
CA GLU A 75 -5.07 12.06 -11.06
C GLU A 75 -5.98 11.49 -9.97
N HIS A 76 -6.59 10.33 -10.23
CA HIS A 76 -7.41 9.62 -9.24
C HIS A 76 -6.55 9.07 -8.10
N PHE A 77 -5.38 8.50 -8.43
CA PHE A 77 -4.42 8.01 -7.44
C PHE A 77 -3.96 9.13 -6.49
N ILE A 78 -3.50 10.26 -7.04
CA ILE A 78 -3.03 11.42 -6.27
C ILE A 78 -4.18 11.96 -5.40
N ALA A 79 -5.37 12.10 -5.97
CA ALA A 79 -6.54 12.57 -5.24
C ALA A 79 -6.96 11.62 -4.11
N SER A 80 -6.73 10.30 -4.25
CA SER A 80 -7.06 9.32 -3.22
C SER A 80 -6.27 9.52 -1.92
N TYR A 81 -5.12 10.19 -1.98
CA TYR A 81 -4.27 10.56 -0.84
C TYR A 81 -4.46 12.01 -0.37
N ALA A 82 -5.36 12.78 -1.01
CA ALA A 82 -5.62 14.16 -0.59
C ALA A 82 -6.27 14.20 0.80
N LEU A 83 -5.78 15.11 1.65
CA LEU A 83 -6.40 15.39 2.94
C LEU A 83 -7.67 16.21 2.70
N ILE A 84 -8.84 15.63 2.96
CA ILE A 84 -10.15 16.26 2.69
C ILE A 84 -10.71 17.06 3.87
N ASN A 85 -9.87 17.43 4.83
CA ASN A 85 -10.31 18.24 5.97
C ASN A 85 -10.67 19.67 5.52
N ASN A 86 -11.38 20.41 6.38
CA ASN A 86 -11.90 21.75 6.05
C ASN A 86 -10.82 22.83 5.85
N GLN A 87 -9.53 22.47 5.82
CA GLN A 87 -8.40 23.40 5.68
C GLN A 87 -7.51 23.13 4.47
N CYS A 88 -7.89 22.18 3.60
CA CYS A 88 -7.13 21.91 2.38
C CYS A 88 -7.83 22.49 1.15
N GLU A 89 -7.08 23.24 0.35
CA GLU A 89 -7.48 23.78 -0.95
C GLU A 89 -6.63 23.15 -2.05
N GLY A 90 -7.20 22.94 -3.24
CA GLY A 90 -6.47 22.43 -4.41
C GLY A 90 -7.30 21.56 -5.35
N ASP A 91 -6.80 21.34 -6.56
CA ASP A 91 -7.49 20.61 -7.64
C ASP A 91 -7.83 19.17 -7.25
N SER A 92 -6.93 18.53 -6.50
CA SER A 92 -7.10 17.17 -5.99
C SER A 92 -8.29 17.03 -5.05
N LEU A 93 -8.74 18.11 -4.39
CA LEU A 93 -9.87 18.06 -3.46
C LEU A 93 -11.18 17.73 -4.19
N ASN A 94 -11.40 18.35 -5.34
CA ASN A 94 -12.63 18.14 -6.12
C ASN A 94 -12.66 16.73 -6.71
N VAL A 95 -11.51 16.24 -7.19
CA VAL A 95 -11.36 14.86 -7.64
C VAL A 95 -11.58 13.90 -6.47
N ALA A 96 -10.95 14.14 -5.32
CA ALA A 96 -11.09 13.27 -4.14
C ALA A 96 -12.54 13.16 -3.66
N LYS A 97 -13.28 14.27 -3.70
CA LYS A 97 -14.72 14.31 -3.38
C LYS A 97 -15.59 13.59 -4.40
N SER A 98 -15.15 13.49 -5.65
CA SER A 98 -15.91 12.82 -6.72
C SER A 98 -15.56 11.34 -6.89
N LEU A 99 -14.43 10.86 -6.33
CA LEU A 99 -14.03 9.46 -6.40
C LEU A 99 -15.09 8.54 -5.78
N GLN A 100 -15.50 7.53 -6.56
CA GLN A 100 -16.40 6.47 -6.14
C GLN A 100 -15.68 5.11 -6.13
N ASP A 101 -16.31 4.10 -5.53
CA ASP A 101 -15.74 2.75 -5.42
C ASP A 101 -15.45 2.09 -6.79
N HIS A 102 -16.15 2.49 -7.85
CA HIS A 102 -15.95 1.95 -9.21
C HIS A 102 -14.78 2.60 -9.97
N ASP A 103 -14.18 3.68 -9.44
CA ASP A 103 -13.04 4.36 -10.07
C ASP A 103 -11.71 3.62 -9.91
N CYS A 104 -11.72 2.48 -9.21
CA CYS A 104 -10.53 1.71 -8.91
C CYS A 104 -10.81 0.19 -8.89
N ILE A 105 -9.74 -0.59 -9.04
CA ILE A 105 -9.80 -2.05 -9.05
C ILE A 105 -9.40 -2.53 -7.66
N ARG A 106 -10.33 -3.17 -6.94
CA ARG A 106 -9.98 -3.87 -5.70
C ARG A 106 -9.11 -5.07 -6.01
N GLN A 107 -7.93 -5.11 -5.42
CA GLN A 107 -7.08 -6.29 -5.44
C GLN A 107 -7.69 -7.30 -4.47
N GLU A 108 -8.56 -8.17 -5.00
CA GLU A 108 -8.94 -9.36 -4.25
C GLU A 108 -7.74 -10.29 -4.20
N LYS A 109 -7.26 -10.58 -2.98
CA LYS A 109 -6.24 -11.60 -2.76
C LYS A 109 -6.87 -12.92 -3.17
N THR A 110 -6.67 -13.33 -4.43
CA THR A 110 -7.16 -14.61 -4.92
C THR A 110 -6.61 -15.69 -4.01
N ARG A 111 -7.47 -16.23 -3.15
CA ARG A 111 -7.13 -17.41 -2.37
C ARG A 111 -7.00 -18.51 -3.42
N GLN A 112 -5.79 -18.91 -3.76
CA GLN A 112 -5.59 -20.10 -4.56
C GLN A 112 -6.16 -21.28 -3.77
N SER A 113 -7.41 -21.63 -4.05
CA SER A 113 -7.99 -22.86 -3.59
C SER A 113 -7.45 -23.91 -4.53
N ASN A 114 -6.52 -24.73 -4.06
CA ASN A 114 -6.11 -25.94 -4.77
C ASN A 114 -7.29 -26.90 -4.78
N VAL A 115 -8.27 -26.65 -5.66
CA VAL A 115 -9.38 -27.55 -5.93
C VAL A 115 -8.96 -28.37 -7.12
N ILE A 116 -8.40 -29.56 -6.85
CA ILE A 116 -8.41 -30.63 -7.84
C ILE A 116 -9.85 -31.16 -7.82
N SER A 117 -10.53 -31.16 -8.96
CA SER A 117 -11.87 -31.75 -9.04
C SER A 117 -11.83 -33.23 -8.62
N ASP A 118 -12.91 -33.79 -8.07
CA ASP A 118 -12.91 -35.20 -7.65
C ASP A 118 -12.48 -36.11 -8.82
N SER A 119 -12.97 -35.82 -10.04
CA SER A 119 -12.54 -36.46 -11.28
C SER A 119 -11.05 -36.31 -11.60
N GLU A 120 -10.44 -35.13 -11.45
CA GLU A 120 -8.98 -34.95 -11.61
C GLU A 120 -8.16 -35.57 -10.46
N SER A 121 -8.77 -35.79 -9.29
CA SER A 121 -8.12 -36.44 -8.13
C SER A 121 -8.22 -37.97 -8.17
N GLY A 122 -8.91 -38.53 -9.17
CA GLY A 122 -9.17 -39.97 -9.30
C GLY A 122 -10.22 -40.50 -8.32
N ARG A 123 -10.99 -39.61 -7.68
CA ARG A 123 -12.15 -39.99 -6.87
C ARG A 123 -13.36 -40.13 -7.79
N SER A 124 -14.17 -41.16 -7.55
CA SER A 124 -15.42 -41.34 -8.27
C SER A 124 -16.38 -40.20 -7.93
N ASP A 125 -16.83 -39.45 -8.94
CA ASP A 125 -17.90 -38.46 -8.80
C ASP A 125 -19.12 -39.15 -8.20
N THR A 126 -19.37 -38.90 -6.92
CA THR A 126 -20.54 -39.46 -6.22
C THR A 126 -21.70 -38.48 -6.38
N GLU A 127 -22.06 -38.17 -7.62
CA GLU A 127 -23.34 -37.51 -7.88
C GLU A 127 -24.45 -38.54 -7.74
N MET A 128 -25.25 -38.31 -6.70
CA MET A 128 -26.62 -38.79 -6.54
C MET A 128 -26.82 -40.14 -5.84
N SER A 129 -26.64 -40.16 -4.52
CA SER A 129 -27.49 -40.99 -3.65
C SER A 129 -27.67 -40.38 -2.26
N THR A 130 -28.87 -39.84 -2.03
CA THR A 130 -29.54 -39.63 -0.72
C THR A 130 -28.83 -38.72 0.30
N TRP A 131 -29.11 -37.41 0.22
CA TRP A 131 -28.96 -36.53 1.38
C TRP A 131 -30.10 -36.83 2.36
N GLY A 132 -29.83 -37.74 3.29
CA GLY A 132 -30.66 -37.92 4.47
C GLY A 132 -30.64 -36.64 5.31
N HIS A 133 -31.82 -36.09 5.60
CA HIS A 133 -31.97 -35.14 6.68
C HIS A 133 -31.58 -35.81 8.01
N GLN A 134 -30.52 -35.32 8.66
CA GLN A 134 -30.41 -35.42 10.11
C GLN A 134 -30.67 -34.02 10.69
N LYS A 135 -31.87 -33.86 11.25
CA LYS A 135 -32.11 -32.83 12.26
C LYS A 135 -31.42 -33.27 13.56
N CYS A 136 -30.94 -32.26 14.28
CA CYS A 136 -30.18 -32.24 15.54
C CYS A 136 -30.21 -33.50 16.41
#